data_AF-A0A0L8FUQ6-F1
#
_entry.id   AF-A0A0L8FUQ6-F1
#
_cell.length_a   1.000
_cell.length_b   1.000
_cell.length_c   1.000
_cell.angle_alpha   90.00
_cell.angle_beta   90.00
_cell.angle_gamma   90.00
#
_symmetry.space_group_name_H-M   'P 1'
#
loop_
_entity.id
_entity.type
_entity.pdbx_description
1 polymer ?
#
loop_
_entity_poly.entity_id
_entity_poly.type
_entity_poly.pdbx_seq_one_letter_code
_entity_poly.pdbx_strand_id
1 'polypeptide(L)'
;MPRLISARSDVTDSEMEKETLREFKELKEQYYLMENDRNDSTEKTQKILRKYSLSTFCRHVCIIEVLEAERKKESQEDSVERYEAAVARIKAMTGEDNLDLDVPKFIEVEDKNFALFNYVNEMNSEIELLNDQTKEIQKDIENFQNEGAQLDFERKKILNELESLRVEVSKDISIKEESVKEISKIFDQIKTAIKSVFTVTQCDPAPIDDLLGLSAGITQTNMIQYLGVIEQRVNELLIIQMYLSSKNQTTHDPKFKESEESDPRNALGSISFLPPSIGEEHLGVDENNDGEDELRPLTRSDLELQVLKSVKRREESNQSEDQKFEMMVNREKGLKSNQKKEFKKERI
;
A
#
# COMPACT_ATOMS: atom_id res chain seq x y z
N MET A 1 -10.36 -25.62 -84.83
CA MET A 1 -9.04 -25.15 -85.31
C MET A 1 -8.52 -24.08 -84.34
N PRO A 2 -7.27 -24.15 -83.88
CA PRO A 2 -6.65 -25.34 -83.30
C PRO A 2 -5.89 -25.00 -81.98
N ARG A 3 -6.00 -25.84 -80.95
CA ARG A 3 -4.98 -25.89 -79.87
C ARG A 3 -4.04 -27.05 -80.18
N LEU A 4 -2.82 -26.70 -80.56
CA LEU A 4 -1.69 -27.61 -80.65
C LEU A 4 -1.38 -28.12 -79.23
N ILE A 5 -1.42 -29.43 -79.03
CA ILE A 5 -0.82 -30.06 -77.85
C ILE A 5 0.24 -31.01 -78.39
N SER A 6 1.49 -30.62 -78.18
CA SER A 6 2.70 -31.33 -78.58
C SER A 6 2.92 -32.53 -77.66
N ALA A 7 2.47 -33.71 -78.06
CA ALA A 7 2.51 -34.95 -77.28
C ALA A 7 3.86 -35.69 -77.33
N ARG A 8 5.00 -35.00 -77.43
CA ARG A 8 6.32 -35.64 -77.67
C ARG A 8 7.42 -35.33 -76.64
N SER A 9 7.19 -34.47 -75.64
CA SER A 9 8.18 -34.18 -74.57
C SER A 9 7.95 -34.98 -73.27
N ASP A 10 6.71 -35.35 -72.96
CA ASP A 10 6.36 -35.74 -71.58
C ASP A 10 6.70 -37.19 -71.22
N VAL A 11 6.99 -38.04 -72.22
CA VAL A 11 7.27 -39.47 -71.99
C VAL A 11 8.71 -39.68 -71.52
N THR A 12 9.67 -38.90 -72.01
CA THR A 12 11.10 -39.05 -71.67
C THR A 12 11.44 -38.48 -70.29
N ASP A 13 10.77 -37.41 -69.88
CA ASP A 13 11.00 -36.80 -68.56
C ASP A 13 10.44 -37.68 -67.43
N SER A 14 9.29 -38.33 -67.64
CA SER A 14 8.70 -39.23 -66.64
C SER A 14 9.51 -40.51 -66.41
N GLU A 15 10.19 -41.02 -67.44
CA GLU A 15 11.06 -42.20 -67.30
C GLU A 15 12.35 -41.84 -66.56
N MET A 16 12.98 -40.71 -66.89
CA MET A 16 14.15 -40.18 -66.19
C MET A 16 13.87 -39.87 -64.71
N GLU A 17 12.69 -39.32 -64.40
CA GLU A 17 12.28 -39.04 -63.02
C GLU A 17 12.05 -40.32 -62.21
N LYS A 18 11.56 -41.40 -62.83
CA LYS A 18 11.41 -42.71 -62.15
C LYS A 18 12.75 -43.40 -61.91
N GLU A 19 13.70 -43.27 -62.83
CA GLU A 19 15.06 -43.82 -62.69
C GLU A 19 15.79 -43.12 -61.54
N THR A 20 15.80 -41.79 -61.52
CA THR A 20 16.41 -40.99 -60.45
C THR A 20 15.77 -41.24 -59.08
N LEU A 21 14.46 -41.45 -59.02
CA LEU A 21 13.78 -41.80 -57.76
C LEU A 21 14.16 -43.21 -57.26
N ARG A 22 14.43 -44.14 -58.19
CA ARG A 22 14.88 -45.49 -57.85
C ARG A 22 16.31 -45.47 -57.32
N GLU A 23 17.21 -44.76 -58.00
CA GLU A 23 18.59 -44.55 -57.53
C GLU A 23 18.61 -43.87 -56.17
N PHE A 24 17.78 -42.85 -55.95
CA PHE A 24 17.66 -42.18 -54.65
C PHE A 24 17.17 -43.13 -53.55
N LYS A 25 16.24 -44.03 -53.86
CA LYS A 25 15.75 -45.05 -52.92
C LYS A 25 16.83 -46.06 -52.56
N GLU A 26 17.56 -46.56 -53.56
CA GLU A 26 18.68 -47.49 -53.35
C GLU A 26 19.81 -46.85 -52.55
N LEU A 27 20.15 -45.59 -52.83
CA LEU A 27 21.17 -44.84 -52.10
C LEU A 27 20.77 -44.65 -50.62
N LYS A 28 19.48 -44.37 -50.37
CA LYS A 28 18.94 -44.24 -49.01
C LYS A 28 18.98 -45.56 -48.25
N GLU A 29 18.73 -46.68 -48.93
CA GLU A 29 18.78 -48.01 -48.33
C GLU A 29 20.22 -48.44 -48.00
N GLN A 30 21.17 -48.16 -48.89
CA GLN A 30 22.61 -48.37 -48.60
C GLN A 30 23.11 -47.51 -47.44
N TYR A 31 22.70 -46.23 -47.38
CA TYR A 31 23.06 -45.36 -46.26
C TYR A 31 22.53 -45.90 -44.93
N TYR A 32 21.30 -46.42 -44.90
CA TYR A 32 20.72 -47.01 -43.70
C TYR A 32 21.46 -48.27 -43.22
N LEU A 33 21.87 -49.15 -44.14
CA LEU A 33 22.68 -50.33 -43.82
C LEU A 33 24.05 -49.95 -43.26
N MET A 34 24.72 -48.98 -43.87
CA MET A 34 26.03 -48.50 -43.42
C MET A 34 25.98 -47.87 -42.04
N GLU A 35 24.92 -47.10 -41.74
CA GLU A 35 24.73 -46.48 -40.44
C GLU A 35 24.45 -47.52 -39.34
N ASN A 36 23.70 -48.58 -39.65
CA ASN A 36 23.48 -49.70 -38.73
C ASN A 36 24.76 -50.50 -38.45
N ASP A 37 25.54 -50.82 -39.47
CA ASP A 37 26.83 -51.52 -39.30
C ASP A 37 27.83 -50.68 -38.48
N ARG A 38 27.81 -49.36 -38.68
CA ARG A 38 28.60 -48.41 -37.87
C ARG A 38 28.15 -48.42 -36.41
N ASN A 39 26.84 -48.41 -36.16
CA ASN A 39 26.29 -48.50 -34.81
C ASN A 39 26.65 -49.82 -34.12
N ASP A 40 26.54 -50.96 -34.79
CA ASP A 40 26.92 -52.28 -34.25
C ASP A 40 28.41 -52.38 -33.90
N SER A 41 29.29 -51.78 -34.71
CA SER A 41 30.73 -51.71 -34.43
C SER A 41 31.05 -50.85 -33.21
N THR A 42 30.36 -49.72 -33.07
CA THR A 42 30.48 -48.86 -31.87
C THR A 42 29.97 -49.56 -30.61
N GLU A 43 28.88 -50.34 -30.69
CA GLU A 43 28.36 -51.09 -29.54
C GLU A 43 29.33 -52.22 -29.11
N LYS A 44 29.92 -52.95 -30.06
CA LYS A 44 30.93 -53.99 -29.77
C LYS A 44 32.17 -53.41 -29.10
N THR A 45 32.68 -52.28 -29.60
CA THR A 45 33.84 -51.60 -28.99
C THR A 45 33.49 -51.07 -27.59
N GLN A 46 32.28 -50.54 -27.39
CA GLN A 46 31.80 -50.09 -26.08
C GLN A 46 31.64 -51.26 -25.08
N LYS A 47 31.17 -52.45 -25.52
CA LYS A 47 31.09 -53.66 -24.69
C LYS A 47 32.48 -54.15 -24.25
N ILE A 48 33.48 -54.11 -25.12
CA ILE A 48 34.86 -54.50 -24.79
C ILE A 48 35.44 -53.54 -23.74
N LEU A 49 35.25 -52.23 -23.92
CA LEU A 49 35.70 -51.22 -22.95
C LEU A 49 35.03 -51.41 -21.58
N ARG A 50 33.72 -51.69 -21.54
CA ARG A 50 33.01 -52.02 -20.29
C ARG A 50 33.57 -53.27 -19.62
N LYS A 51 33.89 -54.33 -20.38
CA LYS A 51 34.47 -55.56 -19.84
C LYS A 51 35.89 -55.35 -19.28
N TYR A 52 36.70 -54.54 -19.95
CA TYR A 52 38.02 -54.16 -19.45
C TYR A 52 37.92 -53.31 -18.18
N SER A 53 37.07 -52.28 -18.18
CA SER A 53 36.79 -51.43 -17.01
C SER A 53 36.28 -52.23 -15.80
N LEU A 54 35.37 -53.17 -16.01
CA LEU A 54 34.81 -54.00 -14.94
C LEU A 54 35.86 -54.95 -14.35
N SER A 55 36.76 -55.48 -15.17
CA SER A 55 37.85 -56.37 -14.74
C SER A 55 38.91 -55.65 -13.89
N THR A 56 39.31 -54.43 -14.27
CA THR A 56 40.23 -53.61 -13.46
C THR A 56 39.60 -53.11 -12.17
N PHE A 57 38.29 -52.82 -12.19
CA PHE A 57 37.54 -52.42 -11.00
C PHE A 57 37.41 -53.57 -9.98
N CYS A 58 37.03 -54.77 -10.42
CA CYS A 58 36.95 -55.94 -9.53
C CYS A 58 38.30 -56.31 -8.89
N ARG A 59 39.42 -56.13 -9.61
CA ARG A 59 40.76 -56.33 -9.03
C ARG A 59 41.08 -55.31 -7.94
N HIS A 60 40.75 -54.04 -8.15
CA HIS A 60 40.97 -53.02 -7.12
C HIS A 60 40.10 -53.25 -5.88
N VAL A 61 38.83 -53.59 -6.07
CA VAL A 61 37.92 -53.91 -4.95
C VAL A 61 38.44 -55.10 -4.14
N CYS A 62 38.87 -56.18 -4.81
CA CYS A 62 39.43 -57.35 -4.13
C CYS A 62 40.74 -57.03 -3.36
N ILE A 63 41.61 -56.18 -3.91
CA ILE A 63 42.81 -55.72 -3.21
C ILE A 63 42.45 -54.86 -1.98
N ILE A 64 41.46 -53.96 -2.11
CA ILE A 64 40.99 -53.14 -0.99
C ILE A 64 40.38 -54.01 0.10
N GLU A 65 39.54 -54.99 -0.24
CA GLU A 65 38.93 -55.92 0.73
C GLU A 65 39.98 -56.76 1.47
N VAL A 66 41.01 -57.25 0.77
CA VAL A 66 42.11 -58.00 1.39
C VAL A 66 42.94 -57.10 2.31
N LEU A 67 43.30 -55.88 1.87
CA LEU A 67 44.04 -54.92 2.69
C LEU A 67 43.24 -54.44 3.91
N GLU A 68 41.92 -54.31 3.79
CA GLU A 68 41.04 -54.00 4.92
C GLU A 68 40.90 -55.16 5.90
N ALA A 69 40.88 -56.40 5.42
CA ALA A 69 40.88 -57.59 6.27
C ALA A 69 42.22 -57.76 7.01
N GLU A 70 43.35 -57.48 6.35
CA GLU A 70 44.67 -57.46 6.98
C GLU A 70 44.80 -56.31 7.99
N ARG A 71 44.36 -55.08 7.66
CA ARG A 71 44.29 -53.97 8.63
C ARG A 71 43.43 -54.29 9.84
N LYS A 72 42.33 -55.01 9.68
CA LYS A 72 41.46 -55.41 10.80
C LYS A 72 42.13 -56.45 11.71
N LYS A 73 42.95 -57.35 11.15
CA LYS A 73 43.74 -58.32 11.93
C LYS A 73 44.92 -57.67 12.64
N GLU A 74 45.69 -56.85 11.91
CA GLU A 74 46.83 -56.10 12.46
C GLU A 74 46.34 -55.09 13.52
N SER A 75 45.20 -54.43 13.31
CA SER A 75 44.57 -53.57 14.32
C SER A 75 44.06 -54.35 15.54
N GLN A 76 43.77 -55.65 15.45
CA GLN A 76 43.39 -56.45 16.61
C GLN A 76 44.61 -56.94 17.39
N GLU A 77 45.65 -57.41 16.69
CA GLU A 77 46.90 -57.87 17.30
C GLU A 77 47.68 -56.71 17.95
N ASP A 78 47.81 -55.57 17.27
CA ASP A 78 48.36 -54.33 17.85
C ASP A 78 47.56 -53.86 19.06
N SER A 79 46.24 -54.06 19.06
CA SER A 79 45.37 -53.66 20.17
C SER A 79 45.61 -54.54 21.38
N VAL A 80 45.74 -55.86 21.20
CA VAL A 80 46.05 -56.81 22.28
C VAL A 80 47.45 -56.55 22.86
N GLU A 81 48.48 -56.38 22.04
CA GLU A 81 49.83 -56.05 22.52
C GLU A 81 49.86 -54.69 23.25
N ARG A 82 49.10 -53.69 22.77
CA ARG A 82 48.95 -52.40 23.46
C ARG A 82 48.20 -52.53 24.77
N TYR A 83 47.18 -53.39 24.85
CA TYR A 83 46.47 -53.66 26.10
C TYR A 83 47.35 -54.39 27.10
N GLU A 84 48.11 -55.40 26.68
CA GLU A 84 49.08 -56.08 27.55
C GLU A 84 50.17 -55.11 28.04
N ALA A 85 50.68 -54.24 27.17
CA ALA A 85 51.65 -53.20 27.54
C ALA A 85 51.04 -52.13 28.47
N ALA A 86 49.78 -51.75 28.27
CA ALA A 86 49.06 -50.81 29.14
C ALA A 86 48.79 -51.43 30.51
N VAL A 87 48.35 -52.69 30.56
CA VAL A 87 48.13 -53.45 31.80
C VAL A 87 49.44 -53.64 32.56
N ALA A 88 50.56 -53.91 31.87
CA ALA A 88 51.87 -53.98 32.49
C ALA A 88 52.32 -52.64 33.09
N ARG A 89 52.05 -51.51 32.41
CA ARG A 89 52.31 -50.16 32.96
C ARG A 89 51.43 -49.85 34.16
N ILE A 90 50.15 -50.22 34.11
CA ILE A 90 49.22 -50.03 35.23
C ILE A 90 49.67 -50.85 36.44
N LYS A 91 50.03 -52.13 36.27
CA LYS A 91 50.62 -52.94 37.35
C LYS A 91 51.87 -52.28 37.96
N ALA A 92 52.76 -51.75 37.12
CA ALA A 92 53.99 -51.09 37.58
C ALA A 92 53.74 -49.78 38.35
N MET A 93 52.67 -49.03 38.04
CA MET A 93 52.33 -47.78 38.71
C MET A 93 51.50 -48.00 39.99
N THR A 94 50.64 -49.03 40.00
CA THR A 94 49.66 -49.24 41.07
C THR A 94 50.22 -50.10 42.21
N GLY A 95 51.22 -50.95 41.94
CA GLY A 95 51.93 -51.72 42.97
C GLY A 95 51.13 -52.85 43.63
N GLU A 96 49.90 -53.10 43.18
CA GLU A 96 49.03 -54.20 43.61
C GLU A 96 49.04 -55.32 42.54
N ASP A 97 49.26 -56.58 42.95
CA ASP A 97 49.41 -57.73 42.03
C ASP A 97 48.06 -58.33 41.56
N ASN A 98 46.94 -57.94 42.21
CA ASN A 98 45.62 -58.52 42.00
C ASN A 98 44.76 -57.72 41.01
N LEU A 99 44.94 -58.02 39.72
CA LEU A 99 44.20 -57.40 38.62
C LEU A 99 42.66 -57.47 38.81
N ASP A 100 42.16 -58.53 39.45
CA ASP A 100 40.73 -58.75 39.69
C ASP A 100 40.09 -57.75 40.67
N LEU A 101 40.88 -57.05 41.48
CA LEU A 101 40.42 -56.03 42.43
C LEU A 101 40.55 -54.60 41.87
N ASP A 102 41.46 -54.37 40.94
CA ASP A 102 41.70 -53.06 40.34
C ASP A 102 40.74 -52.73 39.21
N VAL A 103 40.36 -53.72 38.41
CA VAL A 103 39.36 -53.55 37.35
C VAL A 103 38.03 -53.00 37.87
N PRO A 104 37.41 -53.52 38.95
CA PRO A 104 36.16 -52.95 39.45
C PRO A 104 36.32 -51.55 40.05
N LYS A 105 37.45 -51.23 40.71
CA LYS A 105 37.74 -49.85 41.16
C LYS A 105 37.93 -48.89 39.99
N PHE A 106 38.59 -49.35 38.93
CA PHE A 106 38.79 -48.55 37.72
C PHE A 106 37.46 -48.28 37.03
N ILE A 107 36.60 -49.30 36.88
CA ILE A 107 35.23 -49.13 36.37
C ILE A 107 34.45 -48.13 37.22
N GLU A 108 34.54 -48.20 38.56
CA GLU A 108 33.81 -47.26 39.43
C GLU A 108 34.32 -45.81 39.29
N VAL A 109 35.63 -45.61 39.11
CA VAL A 109 36.21 -44.28 38.84
C VAL A 109 35.86 -43.81 37.44
N GLU A 110 35.86 -44.69 36.46
CA GLU A 110 35.51 -44.40 35.06
C GLU A 110 34.03 -44.04 34.93
N ASP A 111 33.13 -44.75 35.61
CA ASP A 111 31.70 -44.43 35.69
C ASP A 111 31.47 -43.05 36.31
N LYS A 112 32.19 -42.72 37.40
CA LYS A 112 32.14 -41.38 38.01
C LYS A 112 32.67 -40.30 37.06
N ASN A 113 33.74 -40.60 36.33
CA ASN A 113 34.33 -39.66 35.38
C ASN A 113 33.41 -39.47 34.16
N PHE A 114 32.74 -40.52 33.70
CA PHE A 114 31.74 -40.47 32.64
C PHE A 114 30.51 -39.65 33.08
N ALA A 115 30.02 -39.86 34.30
CA ALA A 115 28.95 -39.04 34.86
C ALA A 115 29.34 -37.55 34.96
N LEU A 116 30.57 -37.25 35.39
CA LEU A 116 31.09 -35.88 35.45
C LEU A 116 31.22 -35.26 34.06
N PHE A 117 31.70 -36.02 33.07
CA PHE A 117 31.82 -35.54 31.70
C PHE A 117 30.46 -35.22 31.09
N ASN A 118 29.47 -36.08 31.33
CA ASN A 118 28.09 -35.84 30.90
C ASN A 118 27.51 -34.58 31.57
N TYR A 119 27.75 -34.41 32.88
CA TYR A 119 27.31 -33.22 33.60
C TYR A 119 27.97 -31.94 33.05
N VAL A 120 29.28 -31.96 32.79
CA VAL A 120 29.98 -30.81 32.19
C VAL A 120 29.43 -30.48 30.80
N ASN A 121 29.11 -31.49 29.99
CA ASN A 121 28.51 -31.27 28.68
C ASN A 121 27.09 -30.68 28.79
N GLU A 122 26.27 -31.20 29.70
CA GLU A 122 24.93 -30.67 29.96
C GLU A 122 24.99 -29.21 30.43
N MET A 123 25.90 -28.89 31.36
CA MET A 123 26.14 -27.51 31.80
C MET A 123 26.63 -26.61 30.67
N ASN A 124 27.53 -27.08 29.81
CA ASN A 124 27.97 -26.29 28.66
C ASN A 124 26.82 -26.04 27.68
N SER A 125 25.97 -27.04 27.42
CA SER A 125 24.76 -26.86 26.62
C SER A 125 23.77 -25.87 27.26
N GLU A 126 23.61 -25.90 28.59
CA GLU A 126 22.78 -24.93 29.30
C GLU A 126 23.36 -23.51 29.23
N ILE A 127 24.69 -23.35 29.35
CA ILE A 127 25.37 -22.07 29.18
C ILE A 127 25.17 -21.51 27.76
N GLU A 128 25.26 -22.36 26.72
CA GLU A 128 24.99 -21.94 25.34
C GLU A 128 23.54 -21.47 25.18
N LEU A 129 22.57 -22.22 25.73
CA LEU A 129 21.16 -21.84 25.69
C LEU A 129 20.90 -20.51 26.38
N LEU A 130 21.44 -20.32 27.60
CA LEU A 130 21.27 -19.07 28.35
C LEU A 130 21.94 -17.88 27.66
N ASN A 131 23.11 -18.10 27.03
CA ASN A 131 23.78 -17.07 26.24
C ASN A 131 22.96 -16.67 25.01
N ASP A 132 22.35 -17.62 24.33
CA ASP A 132 21.51 -17.33 23.16
C ASP A 132 20.22 -16.60 23.58
N GLN A 133 19.58 -17.00 24.67
CA GLN A 133 18.46 -16.25 25.26
C GLN A 133 18.87 -14.83 25.66
N THR A 134 20.06 -14.67 26.24
CA THR A 134 20.58 -13.35 26.62
C THR A 134 20.79 -12.46 25.39
N LYS A 135 21.33 -13.00 24.31
CA LYS A 135 21.49 -12.27 23.03
C LYS A 135 20.14 -11.90 22.42
N GLU A 136 19.17 -12.80 22.46
CA GLU A 136 17.82 -12.55 21.96
C GLU A 136 17.15 -11.41 22.74
N ILE A 137 17.19 -11.46 24.07
CA ILE A 137 16.65 -10.40 24.93
C ILE A 137 17.37 -9.06 24.69
N GLN A 138 18.71 -9.07 24.54
CA GLN A 138 19.46 -7.85 24.23
C GLN A 138 19.05 -7.24 22.90
N LYS A 139 18.84 -8.07 21.88
CA LYS A 139 18.35 -7.65 20.57
C LYS A 139 16.95 -7.07 20.66
N ASP A 140 16.07 -7.68 21.46
CA ASP A 140 14.72 -7.16 21.68
C ASP A 140 14.74 -5.82 22.40
N ILE A 141 15.61 -5.63 23.40
CA ILE A 141 15.82 -4.34 24.07
C ILE A 141 16.26 -3.28 23.05
N GLU A 142 17.20 -3.58 22.18
CA GLU A 142 17.67 -2.65 21.15
C GLU A 142 16.54 -2.29 20.17
N ASN A 143 15.74 -3.28 19.74
CA ASN A 143 14.57 -3.04 18.89
C ASN A 143 13.55 -2.13 19.57
N PHE A 144 13.20 -2.39 20.84
CA PHE A 144 12.26 -1.56 21.59
C PHE A 144 12.78 -0.15 21.84
N GLN A 145 14.09 0.03 22.06
CA GLN A 145 14.69 1.35 22.18
C GLN A 145 14.61 2.13 20.87
N ASN A 146 14.89 1.48 19.74
CA ASN A 146 14.80 2.10 18.42
C ASN A 146 13.35 2.46 18.06
N GLU A 147 12.40 1.55 18.31
CA GLU A 147 10.98 1.81 18.11
C GLU A 147 10.49 2.94 19.01
N GLY A 148 10.89 2.95 20.29
CA GLY A 148 10.58 4.02 21.23
C GLY A 148 11.10 5.38 20.76
N ALA A 149 12.36 5.45 20.30
CA ALA A 149 12.95 6.68 19.78
C ALA A 149 12.24 7.18 18.51
N GLN A 150 11.84 6.27 17.62
CA GLN A 150 11.09 6.63 16.42
C GLN A 150 9.69 7.15 16.76
N LEU A 151 8.96 6.48 17.65
CA LEU A 151 7.65 6.91 18.13
C LEU A 151 7.72 8.28 18.82
N ASP A 152 8.76 8.51 19.63
CA ASP A 152 8.98 9.81 20.28
C ASP A 152 9.26 10.92 19.26
N PHE A 153 10.03 10.62 18.20
CA PHE A 153 10.27 11.56 17.11
C PHE A 153 8.98 11.91 16.37
N GLU A 154 8.18 10.91 16.00
CA GLU A 154 6.89 11.10 15.34
C GLU A 154 5.91 11.88 16.23
N ARG A 155 5.82 11.52 17.51
CA ARG A 155 4.99 12.23 18.49
C ARG A 155 5.41 13.69 18.62
N LYS A 156 6.72 13.97 18.69
CA LYS A 156 7.23 15.33 18.78
C LYS A 156 6.94 16.13 17.51
N LYS A 157 7.02 15.51 16.33
CA LYS A 157 6.64 16.12 15.06
C LYS A 157 5.16 16.52 15.07
N ILE A 158 4.27 15.61 15.46
CA ILE A 158 2.83 15.87 15.58
C ILE A 158 2.55 17.01 16.58
N LEU A 159 3.22 17.00 17.73
CA LEU A 159 3.06 18.06 18.73
C LEU A 159 3.47 19.43 18.20
N ASN A 160 4.60 19.52 17.50
CA ASN A 160 5.06 20.77 16.91
C ASN A 160 4.11 21.28 15.82
N GLU A 161 3.57 20.38 14.99
CA GLU A 161 2.59 20.72 13.96
C GLU A 161 1.29 21.24 14.56
N LEU A 162 0.77 20.56 15.59
CA LEU A 162 -0.41 21.02 16.32
C LEU A 162 -0.18 22.35 17.03
N GLU A 163 1.01 22.57 17.60
CA GLU A 163 1.36 23.84 18.22
C GLU A 163 1.41 24.97 17.19
N SER A 164 2.03 24.74 16.03
CA SER A 164 2.05 25.69 14.92
C SER A 164 0.64 26.04 14.44
N LEU A 165 -0.20 25.02 14.22
CA LEU A 165 -1.59 25.22 13.80
C LEU A 165 -2.38 26.01 14.86
N ARG A 166 -2.18 25.71 16.14
CA ARG A 166 -2.83 26.46 17.22
C ARG A 166 -2.44 27.93 17.20
N VAL A 167 -1.16 28.24 16.98
CA VAL A 167 -0.68 29.63 16.90
C VAL A 167 -1.29 30.36 15.71
N GLU A 168 -1.36 29.71 14.54
CA GLU A 168 -1.99 30.27 13.35
C GLU A 168 -3.48 30.55 13.57
N VAL A 169 -4.24 29.55 14.03
CA VAL A 169 -5.67 29.71 14.34
C VAL A 169 -5.89 30.77 15.41
N SER A 170 -5.04 30.85 16.43
CA SER A 170 -5.14 31.89 17.46
C SER A 170 -4.91 33.29 16.89
N LYS A 171 -4.00 33.44 15.91
CA LYS A 171 -3.76 34.71 15.23
C LYS A 171 -4.96 35.11 14.39
N ASP A 172 -5.53 34.17 13.64
CA ASP A 172 -6.72 34.41 12.83
C ASP A 172 -7.93 34.80 13.70
N ILE A 173 -8.13 34.13 14.84
CA ILE A 173 -9.16 34.51 15.82
C ILE A 173 -8.93 35.95 16.29
N SER A 174 -7.69 36.31 16.67
CA SER A 174 -7.37 37.68 17.12
C SER A 174 -7.71 38.73 16.05
N ILE A 175 -7.40 38.47 14.79
CA ILE A 175 -7.71 39.37 13.67
C ILE A 175 -9.23 39.51 13.49
N LYS A 176 -9.96 38.38 13.55
CA LYS A 176 -11.43 38.40 13.43
C LYS A 176 -12.08 39.11 14.61
N GLU A 177 -11.60 38.92 15.84
CA GLU A 177 -12.07 39.64 17.01
C GLU A 177 -11.86 41.15 16.89
N GLU A 178 -10.72 41.59 16.35
CA GLU A 178 -10.48 43.01 16.07
C GLU A 178 -11.48 43.57 15.04
N SER A 179 -11.70 42.86 13.94
CA SER A 179 -12.69 43.26 12.93
C SER A 179 -14.12 43.34 13.48
N VAL A 180 -14.51 42.42 14.38
CA VAL A 180 -15.83 42.43 15.04
C VAL A 180 -15.96 43.61 15.99
N LYS A 181 -14.88 43.99 16.68
CA LYS A 181 -14.85 45.20 17.52
C LYS A 181 -15.02 46.46 16.68
N GLU A 182 -14.36 46.55 15.54
CA GLU A 182 -14.52 47.66 14.60
C GLU A 182 -15.95 47.76 14.07
N ILE A 183 -16.51 46.65 13.60
CA ILE A 183 -17.90 46.57 13.12
C ILE A 183 -18.88 46.96 14.23
N SER A 184 -18.67 46.50 15.46
CA SER A 184 -19.53 46.87 16.60
C SER A 184 -19.50 48.38 16.88
N LYS A 185 -18.32 49.02 16.80
CA LYS A 185 -18.22 50.48 16.94
C LYS A 185 -19.02 51.22 15.86
N ILE A 186 -18.97 50.74 14.61
CA ILE A 186 -19.75 51.32 13.51
C ILE A 186 -21.24 51.19 13.80
N PHE A 187 -21.70 50.01 14.25
CA PHE A 187 -23.10 49.81 14.64
C PHE A 187 -23.54 50.72 15.79
N ASP A 188 -22.69 50.97 16.79
CA ASP A 188 -23.00 51.89 17.89
C ASP A 188 -23.14 53.35 17.41
N GLN A 189 -22.31 53.76 16.45
CA GLN A 189 -22.43 55.07 15.79
C GLN A 189 -23.74 55.17 15.01
N ILE A 190 -24.07 54.16 14.20
CA ILE A 190 -25.32 54.13 13.43
C ILE A 190 -26.53 54.16 14.38
N LYS A 191 -26.52 53.35 15.44
CA LYS A 191 -27.55 53.34 16.49
C LYS A 191 -27.75 54.73 17.09
N THR A 192 -26.67 55.46 17.35
CA THR A 192 -26.74 56.83 17.89
C THR A 192 -27.30 57.81 16.86
N ALA A 193 -26.90 57.71 15.60
CA ALA A 193 -27.42 58.54 14.52
C ALA A 193 -28.93 58.33 14.32
N ILE A 194 -29.39 57.08 14.32
CA ILE A 194 -30.81 56.74 14.18
C ILE A 194 -31.61 57.30 15.35
N LYS A 195 -31.15 57.13 16.59
CA LYS A 195 -31.79 57.73 17.77
C LYS A 195 -31.92 59.24 17.64
N SER A 196 -30.87 59.90 17.16
CA SER A 196 -30.87 61.35 16.94
C SER A 196 -31.93 61.75 15.92
N VAL A 197 -31.94 61.13 14.74
CA VAL A 197 -32.92 61.42 13.69
C VAL A 197 -34.34 61.14 14.18
N PHE A 198 -34.58 60.00 14.80
CA PHE A 198 -35.88 59.62 15.38
C PHE A 198 -36.42 60.68 16.35
N THR A 199 -35.52 61.28 17.15
CA THR A 199 -35.86 62.35 18.09
C THR A 199 -36.15 63.67 17.37
N VAL A 200 -35.33 64.04 16.38
CA VAL A 200 -35.48 65.29 15.60
C VAL A 200 -36.76 65.29 14.78
N THR A 201 -37.11 64.17 14.15
CA THR A 201 -38.33 64.04 13.33
C THR A 201 -39.60 63.87 14.15
N GLN A 202 -39.47 63.77 15.49
CA GLN A 202 -40.57 63.51 16.43
C GLN A 202 -41.41 62.31 15.98
N CYS A 203 -40.76 61.18 15.71
CA CYS A 203 -41.43 59.93 15.36
C CYS A 203 -42.21 59.39 16.58
N ASP A 204 -43.39 58.83 16.34
CA ASP A 204 -44.16 58.13 17.37
C ASP A 204 -43.51 56.75 17.65
N PRO A 205 -43.13 56.44 18.90
CA PRO A 205 -42.59 55.13 19.25
C PRO A 205 -43.65 54.03 19.31
N ALA A 206 -44.95 54.34 19.41
CA ALA A 206 -46.00 53.34 19.61
C ALA A 206 -46.06 52.22 18.55
N PRO A 207 -45.90 52.50 17.23
CA PRO A 207 -45.90 51.44 16.20
C PRO A 207 -44.72 50.47 16.33
N ILE A 208 -43.60 50.93 16.89
CA ILE A 208 -42.40 50.14 17.08
C ILE A 208 -42.50 49.32 18.37
N ASP A 209 -42.99 49.94 19.46
CA ASP A 209 -43.18 49.29 20.75
C ASP A 209 -44.24 48.17 20.70
N ASP A 210 -45.27 48.32 19.85
CA ASP A 210 -46.28 47.28 19.62
C ASP A 210 -45.71 46.09 18.83
N LEU A 211 -44.84 46.34 17.85
CA LEU A 211 -44.24 45.31 17.00
C LEU A 211 -43.06 44.57 17.66
N LEU A 212 -42.25 45.28 18.45
CA LEU A 212 -41.04 44.74 19.10
C LEU A 212 -41.27 44.36 20.57
N GLY A 213 -42.45 44.68 21.12
CA GLY A 213 -42.71 44.64 22.56
C GLY A 213 -41.91 45.70 23.33
N LEU A 214 -42.04 45.72 24.66
CA LEU A 214 -41.31 46.61 25.59
C LEU A 214 -39.77 46.40 25.62
N SER A 215 -39.16 45.89 24.54
CA SER A 215 -37.72 45.85 24.38
C SER A 215 -37.21 47.28 24.24
N ALA A 216 -36.79 47.86 25.36
CA ALA A 216 -36.36 49.24 25.42
C ALA A 216 -35.05 49.44 24.65
N GLY A 217 -35.17 49.96 23.42
CA GLY A 217 -34.08 50.58 22.68
C GLY A 217 -33.71 49.93 21.34
N ILE A 218 -32.96 50.70 20.56
CA ILE A 218 -32.48 50.28 19.24
C ILE A 218 -31.39 49.20 19.42
N THR A 219 -31.56 48.04 18.80
CA THR A 219 -30.62 46.91 18.69
C THR A 219 -30.27 46.70 17.22
N GLN A 220 -29.24 45.89 16.91
CA GLN A 220 -28.86 45.67 15.50
C GLN A 220 -29.98 44.98 14.70
N THR A 221 -30.76 44.11 15.33
CA THR A 221 -31.87 43.40 14.70
C THR A 221 -33.05 44.32 14.40
N ASN A 222 -33.30 45.32 15.25
CA ASN A 222 -34.46 46.21 15.10
C ASN A 222 -34.16 47.52 14.34
N MET A 223 -32.90 47.77 14.01
CA MET A 223 -32.42 49.02 13.41
C MET A 223 -33.16 49.38 12.11
N ILE A 224 -33.48 48.37 11.30
CA ILE A 224 -34.18 48.53 10.02
C ILE A 224 -35.63 48.98 10.24
N GLN A 225 -36.31 48.46 11.27
CA GLN A 225 -37.68 48.84 11.61
C GLN A 225 -37.73 50.31 12.07
N TYR A 226 -36.77 50.76 12.87
CA TYR A 226 -36.64 52.19 13.22
C TYR A 226 -36.43 53.07 11.98
N LEU A 227 -35.59 52.63 11.03
CA LEU A 227 -35.39 53.35 9.76
C LEU A 227 -36.69 53.48 8.95
N GLY A 228 -37.50 52.41 8.85
CA GLY A 228 -38.75 52.44 8.09
C GLY A 228 -39.77 53.43 8.67
N VAL A 229 -39.86 53.55 9.99
CA VAL A 229 -40.75 54.54 10.64
C VAL A 229 -40.23 55.96 10.46
N ILE A 230 -38.91 56.16 10.51
CA ILE A 230 -38.29 57.45 10.19
C ILE A 230 -38.59 57.84 8.74
N GLU A 231 -38.43 56.91 7.79
CA GLU A 231 -38.70 57.15 6.37
C GLU A 231 -40.15 57.58 6.15
N GLN A 232 -41.12 56.86 6.72
CA GLN A 232 -42.53 57.24 6.64
C GLN A 232 -42.76 58.66 7.18
N ARG A 233 -42.21 58.97 8.36
CA ARG A 233 -42.39 60.27 9.00
C ARG A 233 -41.75 61.41 8.20
N VAL A 234 -40.55 61.21 7.67
CA VAL A 234 -39.86 62.20 6.84
C VAL A 234 -40.62 62.44 5.55
N ASN A 235 -41.18 61.39 4.93
CA ASN A 235 -41.98 61.54 3.72
C ASN A 235 -43.27 62.35 3.98
N GLU A 236 -43.95 62.11 5.11
CA GLU A 236 -45.10 62.93 5.53
C GLU A 236 -44.71 64.41 5.70
N LEU A 237 -43.59 64.69 6.38
CA LEU A 237 -43.09 66.06 6.57
C LEU A 237 -42.73 66.73 5.24
N LEU A 238 -42.16 65.98 4.28
CA LEU A 238 -41.84 66.47 2.95
C LEU A 238 -43.10 66.89 2.18
N ILE A 239 -44.16 66.08 2.24
CA ILE A 239 -45.46 66.39 1.62
C ILE A 239 -46.04 67.68 2.22
N ILE A 240 -46.02 67.80 3.55
CA ILE A 240 -46.49 69.01 4.25
C ILE A 240 -45.68 70.23 3.81
N GLN A 241 -44.36 70.11 3.75
CA GLN A 241 -43.49 71.21 3.31
C GLN A 241 -43.78 71.61 1.86
N MET A 242 -43.95 70.65 0.95
CA MET A 242 -44.31 70.91 -0.44
C MET A 242 -45.63 71.67 -0.55
N TYR A 243 -46.64 71.28 0.22
CA TYR A 243 -47.93 71.98 0.28
C TYR A 243 -47.81 73.40 0.84
N LEU A 244 -47.00 73.61 1.88
CA LEU A 244 -46.76 74.95 2.43
C LEU A 244 -45.96 75.83 1.46
N SER A 245 -44.99 75.26 0.75
CA SER A 245 -44.20 75.96 -0.26
C SER A 245 -45.05 76.37 -1.48
N SER A 246 -45.97 75.53 -1.94
CA SER A 246 -46.90 75.88 -3.01
C SER A 246 -47.90 76.94 -2.57
N LYS A 247 -48.36 76.91 -1.31
CA LYS A 247 -49.23 77.94 -0.74
C LYS A 247 -48.52 79.28 -0.54
N ASN A 248 -47.25 79.29 -0.14
CA ASN A 248 -46.45 80.51 -0.01
C ASN A 248 -46.00 81.11 -1.35
N GLN A 249 -46.07 80.35 -2.45
CA GLN A 249 -45.90 80.89 -3.82
C GLN A 249 -47.17 81.58 -4.36
N THR A 250 -48.30 81.55 -3.63
CA THR A 250 -49.55 82.21 -4.08
C THR A 250 -49.60 83.72 -3.82
N THR A 251 -48.54 84.34 -3.30
CA THR A 251 -48.40 85.80 -3.24
C THR A 251 -47.22 86.27 -4.10
N HIS A 252 -47.25 86.00 -5.40
CA HIS A 252 -46.88 86.96 -6.48
C HIS A 252 -46.96 86.27 -7.86
N ASP A 253 -47.74 86.90 -8.75
CA ASP A 253 -47.78 86.80 -10.21
C ASP A 253 -48.16 85.46 -10.91
N PRO A 254 -49.28 85.42 -11.67
CA PRO A 254 -49.68 84.25 -12.45
C PRO A 254 -48.93 84.24 -13.78
N LYS A 255 -47.73 83.65 -13.81
CA LYS A 255 -47.14 83.11 -15.05
C LYS A 255 -46.41 81.81 -14.73
N PHE A 256 -47.15 80.73 -14.57
CA PHE A 256 -46.57 79.41 -14.80
C PHE A 256 -47.48 78.58 -15.69
N LYS A 257 -46.87 78.16 -16.80
CA LYS A 257 -47.41 77.24 -17.79
C LYS A 257 -47.71 75.91 -17.10
N GLU A 258 -48.96 75.49 -17.25
CA GLU A 258 -49.39 74.11 -17.24
C GLU A 258 -48.40 73.28 -18.09
N SER A 259 -47.58 72.49 -17.42
CA SER A 259 -46.79 71.42 -18.04
C SER A 259 -47.33 70.15 -17.42
N GLU A 260 -47.92 69.33 -18.29
CA GLU A 260 -48.59 68.10 -17.98
C GLU A 260 -47.81 67.23 -16.99
N GLU A 261 -48.55 66.75 -16.00
CA GLU A 261 -48.19 65.67 -15.10
C GLU A 261 -47.73 64.46 -15.91
N SER A 262 -46.43 64.18 -15.88
CA SER A 262 -45.95 62.81 -16.09
C SER A 262 -46.03 62.09 -14.75
N ASP A 263 -47.04 61.23 -14.66
CA ASP A 263 -47.26 60.28 -13.57
C ASP A 263 -45.98 59.45 -13.31
N PRO A 264 -45.38 59.46 -12.10
CA PRO A 264 -44.15 58.70 -11.83
C PRO A 264 -44.36 57.18 -11.77
N ARG A 265 -45.60 56.71 -11.97
CA ARG A 265 -45.96 55.28 -11.86
C ARG A 265 -45.68 54.46 -13.12
N ASN A 266 -45.34 55.09 -14.24
CA ASN A 266 -45.02 54.38 -15.49
C ASN A 266 -43.51 54.20 -15.76
N ALA A 267 -42.64 54.54 -14.81
CA ALA A 267 -41.19 54.32 -14.91
C ALA A 267 -40.73 52.92 -14.45
N LEU A 268 -41.64 51.97 -14.28
CA LEU A 268 -41.30 50.54 -14.26
C LEU A 268 -41.88 49.88 -15.50
N GLY A 269 -41.15 50.01 -16.62
CA GLY A 269 -41.26 49.03 -17.69
C GLY A 269 -41.06 47.64 -17.09
N SER A 270 -41.93 46.70 -17.42
CA SER A 270 -41.86 45.31 -16.98
C SER A 270 -40.50 44.71 -17.33
N ILE A 271 -39.56 44.71 -16.40
CA ILE A 271 -38.31 43.96 -16.52
C ILE A 271 -38.66 42.50 -16.21
N SER A 272 -38.93 41.73 -17.27
CA SER A 272 -38.97 40.27 -17.20
C SER A 272 -37.53 39.77 -17.08
N PHE A 273 -37.10 39.45 -15.87
CA PHE A 273 -35.83 38.78 -15.62
C PHE A 273 -35.94 37.31 -16.07
N LEU A 274 -35.49 37.02 -17.30
CA LEU A 274 -35.11 35.67 -17.70
C LEU A 274 -33.69 35.41 -17.18
N PRO A 275 -33.43 34.34 -16.42
CA PRO A 275 -32.07 33.99 -16.04
C PRO A 275 -31.24 33.68 -17.29
N PRO A 276 -29.97 34.13 -17.38
CA PRO A 276 -29.14 33.87 -18.53
C PRO A 276 -28.89 32.36 -18.66
N SER A 277 -29.29 31.80 -19.80
CA SER A 277 -28.93 30.45 -20.21
C SER A 277 -27.46 30.47 -20.60
N ILE A 278 -26.62 29.76 -19.85
CA ILE A 278 -25.21 29.56 -20.21
C ILE A 278 -25.18 28.74 -21.49
N GLY A 279 -24.80 29.44 -22.56
CA GLY A 279 -24.51 28.88 -23.87
C GLY A 279 -23.15 28.20 -23.80
N GLU A 280 -23.20 26.92 -24.14
CA GLU A 280 -22.12 26.04 -24.54
C GLU A 280 -21.31 26.69 -25.67
N GLU A 281 -20.10 27.17 -25.38
CA GLU A 281 -19.10 27.52 -26.38
C GLU A 281 -17.75 26.85 -26.11
N HIS A 282 -17.57 25.78 -26.88
CA HIS A 282 -16.32 25.21 -27.40
C HIS A 282 -15.38 24.45 -26.45
N LEU A 283 -15.68 23.16 -26.38
CA LEU A 283 -14.81 22.04 -26.08
C LEU A 283 -13.48 22.13 -26.86
N GLY A 284 -12.40 22.23 -26.10
CA GLY A 284 -11.08 21.82 -26.52
C GLY A 284 -10.37 21.23 -25.31
N VAL A 285 -9.93 19.98 -25.47
CA VAL A 285 -8.93 19.25 -24.66
C VAL A 285 -9.51 18.23 -23.67
N ASP A 286 -9.37 16.99 -24.15
CA ASP A 286 -8.99 15.74 -23.48
C ASP A 286 -9.81 15.16 -22.32
N GLU A 287 -10.05 13.86 -22.52
CA GLU A 287 -10.55 12.89 -21.57
C GLU A 287 -9.80 12.95 -20.23
N ASN A 288 -10.55 12.69 -19.15
CA ASN A 288 -10.14 12.55 -17.74
C ASN A 288 -10.24 13.83 -16.88
N ASN A 289 -11.48 14.30 -16.66
CA ASN A 289 -11.78 15.31 -15.64
C ASN A 289 -12.25 14.62 -14.34
N ASP A 290 -11.34 14.51 -13.36
CA ASP A 290 -11.57 14.15 -11.96
C ASP A 290 -11.24 15.37 -11.05
N GLY A 291 -11.46 16.61 -11.54
CA GLY A 291 -10.86 17.82 -10.92
C GLY A 291 -11.72 19.07 -10.75
N GLU A 292 -12.98 19.12 -11.20
CA GLU A 292 -13.75 20.40 -11.16
C GLU A 292 -14.90 20.47 -10.14
N ASP A 293 -15.22 19.39 -9.44
CA ASP A 293 -16.31 19.38 -8.43
C ASP A 293 -15.87 19.86 -7.01
N GLU A 294 -14.62 20.28 -6.83
CA GLU A 294 -14.02 20.49 -5.50
C GLU A 294 -14.33 21.86 -4.83
N LEU A 295 -15.06 22.76 -5.50
CA LEU A 295 -15.33 24.13 -5.00
C LEU A 295 -16.75 24.35 -4.46
N ARG A 296 -17.63 23.34 -4.46
CA ARG A 296 -18.97 23.45 -3.88
C ARG A 296 -19.03 22.70 -2.53
N PRO A 297 -19.64 23.26 -1.47
CA PRO A 297 -19.82 22.54 -0.22
C PRO A 297 -20.59 21.23 -0.49
N LEU A 298 -19.96 20.09 -0.18
CA LEU A 298 -20.59 18.78 -0.39
C LEU A 298 -21.86 18.67 0.46
N THR A 299 -22.94 18.17 -0.14
CA THR A 299 -24.13 17.84 0.64
C THR A 299 -23.92 16.54 1.41
N ARG A 300 -24.68 16.33 2.49
CA ARG A 300 -24.59 15.12 3.33
C ARG A 300 -24.71 13.83 2.51
N SER A 301 -25.55 13.84 1.49
CA SER A 301 -25.77 12.73 0.57
C SER A 301 -24.53 12.40 -0.27
N ASP A 302 -23.80 13.44 -0.71
CA ASP A 302 -22.60 13.29 -1.54
C ASP A 302 -21.43 12.71 -0.73
N LEU A 303 -21.30 13.15 0.52
CA LEU A 303 -20.35 12.59 1.49
C LEU A 303 -20.62 11.10 1.77
N GLU A 304 -21.88 10.71 1.95
CA GLU A 304 -22.26 9.30 2.15
C GLU A 304 -21.88 8.44 0.92
N LEU A 305 -22.11 8.95 -0.30
CA LEU A 305 -21.72 8.27 -1.54
C LEU A 305 -20.21 8.16 -1.71
N GLN A 306 -19.46 9.21 -1.37
CA GLN A 306 -18.00 9.22 -1.48
C GLN A 306 -17.37 8.23 -0.48
N VAL A 307 -17.90 8.15 0.74
CA VAL A 307 -17.49 7.16 1.75
C VAL A 307 -17.79 5.75 1.24
N LEU A 308 -19.01 5.48 0.73
CA LEU A 308 -19.37 4.17 0.17
C LEU A 308 -18.47 3.76 -1.00
N LYS A 309 -18.13 4.70 -1.90
CA LYS A 309 -17.21 4.43 -3.02
C LYS A 309 -15.77 4.18 -2.55
N SER A 310 -15.32 4.83 -1.48
CA SER A 310 -14.00 4.60 -0.88
C SER A 310 -13.92 3.23 -0.17
N VAL A 311 -14.96 2.85 0.57
CA VAL A 311 -15.06 1.54 1.24
C VAL A 311 -15.10 0.42 0.22
N LYS A 312 -15.92 0.56 -0.84
CA LYS A 312 -16.00 -0.44 -1.91
C LYS A 312 -14.67 -0.67 -2.63
N ARG A 313 -13.93 0.40 -2.94
CA ARG A 313 -12.58 0.28 -3.53
C ARG A 313 -11.58 -0.41 -2.59
N ARG A 314 -11.68 -0.16 -1.28
CA ARG A 314 -10.84 -0.81 -0.27
C ARG A 314 -11.18 -2.29 -0.11
N GLU A 315 -12.46 -2.65 -0.17
CA GLU A 315 -12.92 -4.05 -0.16
C GLU A 315 -12.48 -4.81 -1.40
N GLU A 316 -12.57 -4.21 -2.59
CA GLU A 316 -12.10 -4.79 -3.85
C GLU A 316 -10.58 -5.02 -3.85
N SER A 317 -9.80 -4.08 -3.30
CA SER A 317 -8.35 -4.23 -3.14
C SER A 317 -8.00 -5.38 -2.18
N ASN A 318 -8.68 -5.47 -1.03
CA ASN A 318 -8.44 -6.53 -0.05
C ASN A 318 -8.82 -7.92 -0.59
N GLN A 319 -9.94 -8.03 -1.32
CA GLN A 319 -10.32 -9.30 -1.96
C GLN A 319 -9.30 -9.75 -3.02
N SER A 320 -8.69 -8.81 -3.74
CA SER A 320 -7.64 -9.14 -4.71
C SER A 320 -6.34 -9.64 -4.05
N GLU A 321 -6.00 -9.10 -2.87
CA GLU A 321 -4.85 -9.52 -2.06
C GLU A 321 -5.08 -10.91 -1.47
N ASP A 322 -6.29 -11.16 -0.93
CA ASP A 322 -6.68 -12.46 -0.38
C ASP A 322 -6.67 -13.57 -1.47
N GLN A 323 -7.16 -13.26 -2.67
CA GLN A 323 -7.10 -14.19 -3.82
C GLN A 323 -5.65 -14.48 -4.26
N LYS A 324 -4.76 -13.48 -4.25
CA LYS A 324 -3.34 -13.67 -4.57
C LYS A 324 -2.65 -14.54 -3.51
N PHE A 325 -2.95 -14.32 -2.23
CA PHE A 325 -2.41 -15.12 -1.14
C PHE A 325 -2.86 -16.59 -1.24
N GLU A 326 -4.14 -16.82 -1.54
CA GLU A 326 -4.69 -18.17 -1.68
C GLU A 326 -4.07 -18.94 -2.86
N MET A 327 -3.85 -18.27 -4.00
CA MET A 327 -3.12 -18.86 -5.14
C MET A 327 -1.66 -19.20 -4.80
N MET A 328 -0.98 -18.37 -4.00
CA MET A 328 0.41 -18.59 -3.61
C MET A 328 0.56 -19.80 -2.69
N VAL A 329 -0.35 -19.94 -1.72
CA VAL A 329 -0.42 -21.08 -0.79
C VAL A 329 -0.69 -22.39 -1.54
N ASN A 330 -1.58 -22.37 -2.54
CA ASN A 330 -1.87 -23.55 -3.36
C ASN A 330 -0.69 -23.96 -4.25
N ARG A 331 0.10 -22.99 -4.75
CA ARG A 331 1.33 -23.24 -5.52
C ARG A 331 2.41 -23.91 -4.67
N GLU A 332 2.60 -23.48 -3.42
CA GLU A 332 3.55 -24.13 -2.49
C GLU A 332 3.14 -25.56 -2.12
N LYS A 333 1.84 -25.80 -1.89
CA LYS A 333 1.33 -27.16 -1.61
C LYS A 333 1.57 -28.10 -2.79
N GLY A 334 1.42 -27.60 -4.03
CA GLY A 334 1.75 -28.35 -5.25
C GLY A 334 3.22 -28.75 -5.34
N LEU A 335 4.14 -27.82 -5.06
CA LEU A 335 5.59 -28.05 -5.09
C LEU A 335 6.04 -29.07 -4.03
N LYS A 336 5.50 -28.98 -2.80
CA LYS A 336 5.78 -29.95 -1.72
C LYS A 336 5.26 -31.36 -2.06
N SER A 337 4.14 -31.46 -2.79
CA SER A 337 3.59 -32.75 -3.22
C SER A 337 4.42 -33.43 -4.32
N ASN A 338 5.05 -32.64 -5.20
CA ASN A 338 5.92 -33.16 -6.27
C ASN A 338 7.29 -33.60 -5.73
N GLN A 339 7.91 -32.84 -4.81
CA GLN A 339 9.13 -33.28 -4.12
C GLN A 339 8.91 -34.60 -3.37
N LYS A 340 7.77 -34.76 -2.69
CA LYS A 340 7.45 -35.99 -1.95
C LYS A 340 7.22 -37.21 -2.86
N LYS A 341 6.88 -37.00 -4.14
CA LYS A 341 6.75 -38.05 -5.15
C LYS A 341 8.09 -38.42 -5.79
N GLU A 342 9.00 -37.47 -5.98
CA GLU A 342 10.36 -37.75 -6.47
C GLU A 342 11.19 -38.54 -5.44
N PHE A 343 11.16 -38.15 -4.16
CA PHE A 343 11.83 -38.90 -3.08
C PHE A 343 11.32 -40.34 -2.88
N LYS A 344 10.11 -40.66 -3.35
CA LYS A 344 9.57 -42.03 -3.33
C LYS A 344 9.94 -42.86 -4.56
N LYS A 345 10.32 -42.24 -5.68
CA LYS A 345 10.77 -42.93 -6.90
C LYS A 345 12.25 -43.32 -6.85
N GLU A 346 13.07 -42.60 -6.09
CA GLU A 346 14.50 -42.92 -5.91
C GLU A 346 14.78 -44.01 -4.85
N ARG A 347 13.75 -44.52 -4.19
CA ARG A 347 13.85 -45.57 -3.14
C ARG A 347 13.30 -46.94 -3.55
N ILE A 348 13.03 -47.15 -4.84
CA ILE A 348 12.65 -48.43 -5.45
C ILE A 348 13.67 -48.70 -6.55
#